data_AF-A0A1I2QT81-F1
#
_entry.id   AF-A0A1I2QT81-F1
#
_cell.length_a   1.000
_cell.length_b   1.000
_cell.length_c   1.000
_cell.angle_alpha   90.00
_cell.angle_beta   90.00
_cell.angle_gamma   90.00
#
_symmetry.space_group_name_H-M   'P 1'
#
loop_
_entity.id
_entity.type
_entity.pdbx_description
1 polymer ?
#
loop_
_entity_poly.entity_id
_entity_poly.type
_entity_poly.pdbx_seq_one_letter_code
_entity_poly.pdbx_strand_id
1 'polypeptide(L)' 'MLLMLCLPLFAQDRDGNTLRIATYNIQHGKGISSDTLSSKKQLALIERINPDLIAIEEVDSMTTRTPGRFLLGEYA' A
#
# COMPACT_ATOMS: atom_id res chain seq x y z
N MET A 1 31.53 0.00 -26.11
CA MET A 1 30.36 -0.47 -26.87
C MET A 1 30.25 -1.98 -26.66
N LEU A 2 29.45 -2.40 -25.68
CA LEU A 2 29.23 -3.82 -25.37
C LEU A 2 27.85 -4.18 -25.93
N LEU A 3 27.84 -5.04 -26.95
CA LEU A 3 26.64 -5.52 -27.62
C LEU A 3 26.09 -6.70 -26.79
N MET A 4 24.99 -6.49 -26.07
CA MET A 4 24.28 -7.58 -25.38
C MET A 4 23.23 -8.15 -26.35
N LEU A 5 23.47 -9.37 -26.82
CA LEU A 5 22.56 -10.16 -27.64
C LEU A 5 21.28 -10.45 -26.84
N CYS A 6 20.20 -9.73 -27.13
CA CYS A 6 18.91 -9.94 -26.50
C CYS A 6 18.19 -11.10 -27.22
N LEU A 7 18.39 -12.32 -26.74
CA LEU A 7 17.50 -13.43 -27.08
C LEU A 7 16.14 -13.16 -26.45
N PRO A 8 15.00 -13.31 -27.15
CA PRO A 8 13.71 -13.29 -26.50
C PRO A 8 13.60 -14.55 -25.64
N LEU A 9 13.90 -14.41 -24.35
CA LEU A 9 13.48 -15.38 -23.36
C LEU A 9 11.96 -15.27 -23.31
N PHE A 10 11.27 -16.16 -24.03
CA PHE A 10 9.85 -16.39 -23.77
C PHE A 10 9.75 -16.94 -22.34
N ALA A 11 9.61 -16.03 -21.38
CA ALA A 11 9.13 -16.38 -20.06
C ALA A 11 7.71 -16.93 -20.28
N GLN A 12 7.53 -18.23 -20.06
CA GLN A 12 6.19 -18.79 -19.94
C GLN A 12 5.51 -18.04 -18.80
N ASP A 13 4.49 -17.26 -19.15
CA ASP A 13 3.61 -16.66 -18.17
C ASP A 13 2.89 -17.81 -17.46
N ARG A 14 3.30 -18.08 -16.21
CA ARG A 14 2.56 -18.99 -15.34
C ARG A 14 1.38 -18.19 -14.83
N ASP A 15 0.30 -18.18 -15.61
CA ASP A 15 -0.98 -17.49 -15.34
C ASP A 15 -1.72 -17.96 -14.05
N GLY A 16 -1.01 -18.53 -13.07
CA GLY A 16 -1.57 -19.02 -11.80
C GLY A 16 -0.83 -18.60 -10.54
N ASN A 17 0.29 -17.85 -10.63
CA ASN A 17 1.14 -17.55 -9.47
C ASN A 17 1.51 -16.05 -9.34
N THR A 18 0.63 -15.15 -9.80
CA THR A 18 0.83 -13.70 -9.61
C THR A 18 0.44 -13.29 -8.20
N LEU A 19 1.36 -12.66 -7.47
CA LEU A 19 1.11 -12.07 -6.15
C LEU A 19 1.21 -10.54 -6.24
N ARG A 20 0.17 -9.84 -5.85
CA ARG A 20 0.14 -8.37 -5.76
C ARG A 20 0.53 -7.93 -4.37
N ILE A 21 1.73 -7.40 -4.24
CA ILE A 21 2.26 -6.86 -2.99
C ILE A 21 2.24 -5.33 -3.05
N ALA A 22 1.76 -4.68 -2.00
CA ALA A 22 1.74 -3.23 -1.87
C ALA A 22 2.37 -2.75 -0.55
N THR A 23 2.89 -1.54 -0.55
CA THR A 23 3.18 -0.76 0.67
C THR A 23 2.38 0.54 0.58
N TYR A 24 1.85 0.98 1.71
CA TYR A 24 1.13 2.25 1.79
C TYR A 24 1.38 2.94 3.11
N ASN A 25 1.82 4.19 3.03
CA ASN A 25 2.01 5.06 4.18
C ASN A 25 0.74 5.87 4.42
N ILE A 26 0.10 5.66 5.57
CA ILE A 26 -1.17 6.32 5.92
C ILE A 26 -0.98 7.75 6.45
N GLN A 27 0.27 8.22 6.52
CA GLN A 27 0.67 9.55 6.98
C GLN A 27 0.12 9.88 8.38
N HIS A 28 0.18 8.92 9.32
CA HIS A 28 -0.44 9.03 10.65
C HIS A 28 -1.96 9.28 10.59
N GLY A 29 -2.59 8.77 9.53
CA GLY A 29 -3.99 8.97 9.19
C GLY A 29 -4.27 10.29 8.46
N LYS A 30 -3.31 11.21 8.29
CA LYS A 30 -3.54 12.50 7.59
C LYS A 30 -3.87 12.25 6.13
N GLY A 31 -5.03 12.74 5.70
CA GLY A 31 -5.37 12.79 4.28
C GLY A 31 -4.45 13.77 3.54
N ILE A 32 -4.40 13.64 2.21
CA ILE A 32 -3.68 14.54 1.29
C ILE A 32 -4.20 16.00 1.39
N SER A 33 -5.42 16.18 1.92
CA SER A 33 -6.02 17.47 2.23
C SER A 33 -6.01 17.64 3.75
N SER A 34 -5.67 18.84 4.22
CA SER A 34 -5.59 19.23 5.63
C SER A 34 -6.85 18.96 6.46
N ASP A 35 -7.98 18.67 5.81
CA ASP A 35 -9.23 18.32 6.46
C ASP A 35 -9.53 16.82 6.38
N THR A 36 -9.67 16.25 7.57
CA THR A 36 -10.09 14.89 7.91
C THR A 36 -9.12 13.75 7.56
N LEU A 37 -8.68 13.08 8.63
CA LEU A 37 -8.17 11.71 8.60
C LEU A 37 -9.26 10.82 7.97
N SER A 38 -9.17 10.51 6.68
CA SER A 38 -10.19 9.70 6.02
C SER A 38 -9.64 8.31 5.72
N SER A 39 -9.51 7.51 6.77
CA SER A 39 -9.19 6.08 6.66
C SER A 39 -10.09 5.38 5.63
N LYS A 40 -11.35 5.83 5.50
CA LYS A 40 -12.29 5.38 4.45
C LYS A 40 -11.79 5.62 3.02
N LYS A 41 -11.24 6.80 2.70
CA LYS A 41 -10.70 7.09 1.35
C LYS A 41 -9.45 6.24 1.08
N GLN A 42 -8.63 6.03 2.10
CA GLN A 42 -7.42 5.22 1.99
C GLN A 42 -7.75 3.74 1.81
N LEU A 43 -8.72 3.20 2.57
CA LEU A 43 -9.26 1.85 2.39
C LEU A 43 -9.85 1.65 0.99
N ALA A 44 -10.65 2.60 0.50
CA ALA A 44 -11.21 2.53 -0.85
C ALA A 44 -10.13 2.52 -1.95
N LEU A 45 -8.96 3.13 -1.71
CA LEU A 45 -7.81 3.03 -2.61
C LEU A 45 -7.17 1.63 -2.56
N ILE A 46 -6.95 1.11 -1.35
CA ILE A 46 -6.38 -0.23 -1.15
C ILE A 46 -7.28 -1.30 -1.80
N GLU A 47 -8.60 -1.20 -1.62
CA GLU A 47 -9.59 -2.09 -2.25
C GLU A 47 -9.51 -2.05 -3.79
N ARG A 48 -9.27 -0.88 -4.38
CA ARG A 48 -9.10 -0.74 -5.84
C ARG A 48 -7.81 -1.36 -6.36
N ILE A 49 -6.74 -1.31 -5.57
CA ILE A 49 -5.45 -1.94 -5.90
C ILE A 49 -5.57 -3.46 -5.79
N ASN A 50 -6.44 -3.95 -4.90
CA ASN A 50 -6.69 -5.38 -4.64
C ASN A 50 -5.39 -6.17 -4.40
N PRO A 51 -4.53 -5.75 -3.45
CA PRO A 51 -3.30 -6.47 -3.13
C PRO A 51 -3.62 -7.76 -2.35
N ASP A 52 -2.81 -8.78 -2.57
CA ASP A 52 -2.84 -10.03 -1.80
C ASP A 52 -2.10 -9.89 -0.47
N LEU A 53 -1.10 -8.99 -0.41
CA LEU A 53 -0.37 -8.62 0.79
C LEU A 53 -0.09 -7.11 0.78
N ILE A 54 -0.38 -6.44 1.89
CA ILE A 54 -0.09 -5.01 2.06
C ILE A 54 0.65 -4.74 3.36
N ALA A 55 1.74 -3.97 3.28
CA ALA A 55 2.40 -3.38 4.44
C ALA A 55 1.92 -1.94 4.66
N ILE A 56 1.52 -1.62 5.89
CA ILE A 56 1.08 -0.28 6.27
C ILE A 56 2.16 0.42 7.09
N GLU A 57 2.58 1.61 6.65
CA GLU A 57 3.59 2.44 7.30
C GLU A 57 2.94 3.62 8.05
N GLU A 58 3.66 4.18 9.03
CA GLU A 58 3.19 5.31 9.85
C GLU A 58 1.88 5.03 10.62
N VAL A 59 1.70 3.78 11.06
CA VAL A 59 0.62 3.38 11.96
C VAL A 59 0.90 3.90 13.36
N ASP A 60 0.48 5.14 13.62
CA ASP A 60 0.48 5.71 14.96
C ASP A 60 -0.61 5.08 15.83
N SER A 61 -0.25 4.74 17.06
CA SER A 61 -1.19 4.23 18.07
C SER A 61 -1.12 5.11 19.32
N MET A 62 -2.23 5.76 19.64
CA MET A 62 -2.38 6.54 20.89
C MET A 62 -1.29 7.60 21.11
N THR A 63 -0.79 8.19 20.02
CA THR A 63 0.20 9.28 20.08
C THR A 63 -0.50 10.64 20.13
N THR A 64 0.20 11.68 20.60
CA THR A 64 -0.30 13.06 20.56
C THR A 64 -0.46 13.59 19.13
N ARG A 65 0.26 13.00 18.17
CA ARG A 65 0.22 13.32 16.74
C ARG A 65 -1.05 12.81 16.06
N THR A 66 -1.67 11.76 16.61
CA THR A 66 -2.94 11.21 16.15
C THR A 66 -3.92 11.21 17.31
N PRO A 67 -4.77 12.24 17.45
CA PRO A 67 -5.39 12.73 18.69
C PRO A 67 -6.07 11.64 19.54
N GLY A 68 -5.26 10.84 20.26
CA GLY A 68 -5.70 9.66 21.02
C GLY A 68 -6.37 8.55 20.19
N ARG A 69 -6.10 8.42 18.87
CA ARG A 69 -6.73 7.38 18.04
C ARG A 69 -5.86 6.12 17.95
N PHE A 70 -6.52 4.97 17.85
CA PHE A 70 -5.91 3.68 17.55
C PHE A 70 -6.04 3.37 16.06
N LEU A 71 -5.10 3.87 15.23
CA LEU A 71 -5.21 3.75 13.77
C LEU A 71 -5.16 2.30 13.31
N LEU A 72 -4.40 1.43 13.98
CA LEU A 72 -4.30 0.02 13.60
C LEU A 72 -5.69 -0.65 13.57
N GLY A 73 -6.57 -0.32 14.53
CA GLY A 73 -7.93 -0.86 14.57
C GLY A 73 -8.88 -0.32 13.51
N GLU A 74 -8.45 0.62 12.66
CA GLU A 74 -9.25 1.13 11.54
C GLU A 74 -8.91 0.43 10.22
N TYR A 75 -7.79 -0.29 10.15
CA TYR A 75 -7.30 -0.99 8.96
C TYR A 75 -7.24 -2.51 9.14
N ALA A 76 -7.62 -3.02 10.32
CA ALA A 76 -7.74 -4.44 10.66
C ALA A 76 -9.21 -4.82 10.85
#